data_AF-A0A2E8BVC3-F1
#
_entry.id   AF-A0A2E8BVC3-F1
#
_cell.length_a   1.000
_cell.length_b   1.000
_cell.length_c   1.000
_cell.angle_alpha   90.00
_cell.angle_beta   90.00
_cell.angle_gamma   90.00
#
_symmetry.space_group_name_H-M   'P 1'
#
loop_
_entity.id
_entity.type
_entity.pdbx_description
1 polymer ?
#
loop_
_entity_poly.entity_id
_entity_poly.type
_entity_poly.pdbx_seq_one_letter_code
_entity_poly.pdbx_strand_id
1 'polypeptide(L)'
;MLDLQAVYIRNVVELSSIDLTIMLRIVDVDPSNFTGVSVNGLSAPYMLVGGELFVGLPEGLSFAEVRDIRIKRKVTDGDGTVFNIGETVDVVSGQLEGDVEGRTFVESFRFNGKSQPTEEPNFSASSAKVVDYINILKITGDQLSGLVDVRVNGKSMPFTLTGPGSALVQFPENAASIESVEAIATTSVLNRTSFFSYLLGQNPKQVSGPFKALSQFLKVLMTTPGSDVFNKDLGGNLQNWVGGKNSLDNPQALVTKTVLSIVNTGAKFSAQQLLSGVPSDERISRVQVLGVNFDVNDPTKMSVSLKLVTADQDKILFGLGLDSMDSLIESAGSAVTG
;
A
#
# COMPACT_ATOMS: atom_id res chain seq x y z
N MET A 1 -13.31 -13.57 27.39
CA MET A 1 -12.93 -12.70 26.27
C MET A 1 -11.84 -13.44 25.52
N LEU A 2 -12.04 -13.76 24.24
CA LEU A 2 -11.04 -14.44 23.41
C LEU A 2 -10.21 -13.35 22.75
N ASP A 3 -9.01 -13.08 23.28
CA ASP A 3 -8.07 -12.17 22.64
C ASP A 3 -7.49 -12.87 21.41
N LEU A 4 -7.68 -12.25 20.26
CA LEU A 4 -7.47 -12.89 18.97
C LEU A 4 -6.42 -12.11 18.21
N GLN A 5 -5.34 -12.78 17.81
CA GLN A 5 -4.15 -12.15 17.23
C GLN A 5 -3.98 -12.58 15.78
N ALA A 6 -3.91 -11.60 14.89
CA ALA A 6 -3.60 -11.84 13.48
C ALA A 6 -2.10 -11.60 13.23
N VAL A 7 -1.49 -12.42 12.37
CA VAL A 7 -0.12 -12.17 11.89
C VAL A 7 -0.15 -12.16 10.37
N TYR A 8 0.26 -11.04 9.77
CA TYR A 8 0.28 -10.90 8.32
C TYR A 8 1.70 -11.14 7.79
N ILE A 9 1.88 -12.21 7.03
CA ILE A 9 3.13 -12.40 6.30
C ILE A 9 3.00 -11.59 5.02
N ARG A 10 3.73 -10.47 4.94
CA ARG A 10 3.76 -9.60 3.77
C ARG A 10 4.79 -10.16 2.80
N ASN A 11 4.47 -10.22 1.51
CA ASN A 11 5.44 -10.63 0.53
C ASN A 11 5.95 -9.39 -0.20
N VAL A 12 7.26 -9.27 -0.34
CA VAL A 12 7.83 -8.23 -1.19
C VAL A 12 7.82 -8.76 -2.60
N VAL A 13 7.12 -8.04 -3.47
CA VAL A 13 7.00 -8.38 -4.86
C VAL A 13 8.33 -8.13 -5.54
N GLU A 14 8.77 -9.11 -6.33
CA GLU A 14 9.89 -8.93 -7.23
C GLU A 14 9.45 -8.03 -8.39
N LEU A 15 10.07 -6.86 -8.51
CA LEU A 15 9.79 -5.89 -9.56
C LEU A 15 10.60 -6.25 -10.81
N SER A 16 9.93 -6.26 -11.97
CA SER A 16 10.56 -6.52 -13.26
C SER A 16 11.11 -5.23 -13.90
N SER A 17 10.45 -4.08 -13.70
CA SER A 17 10.98 -2.77 -14.09
C SER A 17 10.57 -1.64 -13.14
N ILE A 18 11.39 -0.59 -13.11
CA ILE A 18 11.10 0.69 -12.46
C ILE A 18 11.46 1.77 -13.47
N ASP A 19 10.44 2.46 -13.99
CA ASP A 19 10.58 3.50 -14.99
C ASP A 19 10.18 4.85 -14.39
N LEU A 20 11.04 5.86 -14.54
CA LEU A 20 10.69 7.23 -14.17
C LEU A 20 9.84 7.84 -15.29
N THR A 21 8.63 8.27 -14.95
CA THR A 21 7.70 8.95 -15.86
C THR A 21 7.37 10.33 -15.32
N ILE A 22 7.20 11.29 -16.22
CA ILE A 22 6.77 12.63 -15.87
C ILE A 22 5.25 12.71 -16.10
N MET A 23 4.51 13.20 -15.11
CA MET A 23 3.07 13.41 -15.19
C MET A 23 2.74 14.90 -15.01
N LEU A 24 1.74 15.38 -15.75
CA LEU A 24 1.16 16.71 -15.60
C LEU A 24 0.26 16.74 -14.36
N ARG A 25 0.48 17.71 -13.47
CA ARG A 25 -0.39 17.96 -12.32
C ARG A 25 -1.50 18.92 -12.68
N ILE A 26 -2.73 18.50 -12.45
CA ILE A 26 -3.95 19.27 -12.67
C ILE A 26 -4.65 19.42 -11.32
N VAL A 27 -4.82 20.67 -10.88
CA VAL A 27 -5.52 21.05 -9.64
C VAL A 27 -6.95 21.51 -9.94
N ASP A 28 -7.75 21.68 -8.90
CA ASP A 28 -9.15 22.10 -8.97
C ASP A 28 -10.02 21.18 -9.84
N VAL A 29 -9.62 19.90 -9.95
CA VAL A 29 -10.40 18.85 -10.59
C VAL A 29 -11.29 18.23 -9.53
N ASP A 30 -12.60 18.21 -9.76
CA ASP A 30 -13.48 17.39 -8.94
C ASP A 30 -13.22 15.89 -9.25
N PRO A 31 -12.72 15.10 -8.27
CA PRO A 31 -12.37 13.71 -8.50
C PRO A 31 -13.60 12.80 -8.66
N SER A 32 -14.81 13.32 -8.41
CA SER A 32 -16.02 12.52 -8.44
C SER A 32 -16.31 11.95 -9.84
N ASN A 33 -16.67 10.66 -9.86
CA ASN A 33 -17.08 9.93 -11.05
C ASN A 33 -16.08 9.85 -12.20
N PHE A 34 -14.79 9.97 -11.92
CA PHE A 34 -13.73 9.87 -12.93
C PHE A 34 -13.68 8.47 -13.58
N THR A 35 -13.52 8.42 -14.90
CA THR A 35 -13.41 7.16 -15.66
C THR A 35 -12.22 7.05 -16.58
N GLY A 36 -11.55 8.16 -16.88
CA GLY A 36 -10.37 8.14 -17.73
C GLY A 36 -9.85 9.51 -18.10
N VAL A 37 -8.59 9.56 -18.51
CA VAL A 37 -8.01 10.72 -19.18
C VAL A 37 -7.66 10.35 -20.61
N SER A 38 -7.78 11.30 -21.53
CA SER A 38 -7.07 11.25 -22.80
C SER A 38 -6.25 12.51 -23.04
N VAL A 39 -5.06 12.35 -23.60
CA VAL A 39 -4.21 13.44 -24.07
C VAL A 39 -4.14 13.35 -25.58
N ASN A 40 -4.47 14.43 -26.30
CA ASN A 40 -4.57 14.45 -27.76
C ASN A 40 -5.50 13.38 -28.34
N GLY A 41 -6.60 13.08 -27.63
CA GLY A 41 -7.51 11.99 -27.96
C GLY A 41 -7.00 10.57 -27.68
N LEU A 42 -5.74 10.39 -27.28
CA LEU A 42 -5.16 9.10 -26.90
C LEU A 42 -5.39 8.83 -25.41
N SER A 43 -5.74 7.60 -25.05
CA SER A 43 -5.90 7.22 -23.64
C SER A 43 -4.60 7.44 -22.89
N ALA A 44 -4.68 8.14 -21.76
CA ALA A 44 -3.54 8.49 -20.94
C ALA A 44 -3.65 7.84 -19.55
N PRO A 45 -2.53 7.35 -18.99
CA PRO A 45 -2.51 6.89 -17.61
C PRO A 45 -2.72 8.10 -16.68
N TYR A 46 -3.41 7.88 -15.56
CA TYR A 46 -3.67 8.93 -14.59
C TYR A 46 -3.63 8.41 -13.16
N MET A 47 -3.47 9.34 -12.21
CA MET A 47 -3.47 9.07 -10.77
C MET A 47 -4.19 10.21 -10.06
N LEU A 48 -4.99 9.89 -9.04
CA LEU A 48 -5.63 10.88 -8.16
C LEU A 48 -4.96 10.82 -6.78
N VAL A 49 -4.38 11.93 -6.31
CA VAL A 49 -3.77 12.02 -4.97
C VAL A 49 -4.19 13.33 -4.32
N GLY A 50 -4.79 13.26 -3.13
CA GLY A 50 -5.10 14.46 -2.35
C GLY A 50 -6.05 15.47 -3.02
N GLY A 51 -6.90 15.01 -3.95
CA GLY A 51 -7.78 15.88 -4.74
C GLY A 51 -7.14 16.46 -6.01
N GLU A 52 -5.91 16.06 -6.32
CA GLU A 52 -5.19 16.48 -7.53
C GLU A 52 -5.14 15.34 -8.54
N LEU A 53 -5.20 15.68 -9.83
CA LEU A 53 -5.14 14.74 -10.93
C LEU A 53 -3.77 14.82 -11.60
N PHE A 54 -3.07 13.69 -11.63
CA PHE A 54 -1.81 13.54 -12.35
C PHE A 54 -2.06 12.79 -13.65
N VAL A 55 -1.61 13.34 -14.78
CA VAL A 55 -1.83 12.77 -16.11
C VAL A 55 -0.50 12.46 -16.78
N GLY A 56 -0.25 11.20 -17.10
CA GLY A 56 0.94 10.78 -17.82
C GLY A 56 0.76 10.94 -19.31
N LEU A 57 1.84 11.26 -20.00
CA LEU A 57 1.80 11.37 -21.46
C LEU A 57 1.69 9.97 -22.10
N PRO A 58 0.86 9.81 -23.16
CA PRO A 58 0.90 8.64 -24.01
C PRO A 58 2.31 8.38 -24.56
N GLU A 59 2.62 7.10 -24.81
CA GLU A 59 3.93 6.72 -25.33
C GLU A 59 4.25 7.44 -26.65
N GLY A 60 5.47 7.99 -26.74
CA GLY A 60 5.92 8.76 -27.89
C GLY A 60 5.42 10.20 -27.97
N LEU A 61 4.56 10.65 -27.04
CA LEU A 61 4.11 12.04 -26.99
C LEU A 61 5.01 12.85 -26.04
N SER A 62 5.57 13.94 -26.55
CA SER A 62 6.31 14.92 -25.74
C SER A 62 5.40 16.02 -25.19
N PHE A 63 5.86 16.72 -24.15
CA PHE A 63 5.13 17.85 -23.56
C PHE A 63 4.80 18.95 -24.57
N ALA A 64 5.75 19.23 -25.49
CA ALA A 64 5.56 20.24 -26.52
C ALA A 64 4.45 19.89 -27.53
N GLU A 65 4.07 18.62 -27.60
CA GLU A 65 3.05 18.12 -28.53
C GLU A 65 1.67 18.03 -27.88
N VAL A 66 1.53 18.29 -26.58
CA VAL A 66 0.23 18.26 -25.89
C VAL A 66 -0.65 19.43 -26.35
N ARG A 67 -1.79 19.10 -26.94
CA ARG A 67 -2.79 20.04 -27.50
C ARG A 67 -4.12 20.00 -26.75
N ASP A 68 -4.53 18.85 -26.24
CA ASP A 68 -5.76 18.74 -25.45
C ASP A 68 -5.64 17.66 -24.38
N ILE A 69 -6.27 17.89 -23.23
CA ILE A 69 -6.47 16.89 -22.17
C ILE A 69 -7.97 16.76 -21.95
N ARG A 70 -8.51 15.55 -21.97
CA ARG A 70 -9.93 15.33 -21.73
C ARG A 70 -10.11 14.42 -20.54
N ILE A 71 -10.93 14.89 -19.63
CA ILE A 71 -11.34 14.16 -18.44
C ILE A 71 -12.67 13.50 -18.75
N LYS A 72 -12.73 12.17 -18.66
CA LYS A 72 -13.96 11.41 -18.86
C LYS A 72 -14.59 11.16 -17.51
N ARG A 73 -15.85 11.56 -17.33
CA ARG A 73 -16.63 11.31 -16.11
C ARG A 73 -17.88 10.47 -16.41
N LYS A 74 -18.31 9.70 -15.42
CA LYS A 74 -19.66 9.14 -15.37
C LYS A 74 -20.58 10.17 -14.75
N VAL A 75 -21.75 10.37 -15.34
CA VAL A 75 -22.81 11.18 -14.75
C VAL A 75 -24.04 10.30 -14.65
N THR A 76 -24.62 10.23 -13.47
CA THR A 76 -25.86 9.53 -13.24
C THR A 76 -26.98 10.56 -13.25
N ASP A 77 -27.99 10.39 -14.12
CA ASP A 77 -29.16 11.25 -14.10
C ASP A 77 -30.08 10.96 -12.90
N GLY A 78 -31.08 11.80 -12.64
CA GLY A 78 -32.06 11.63 -11.56
C GLY A 78 -32.80 10.29 -11.56
N ASP A 79 -32.97 9.66 -12.72
CA ASP A 79 -33.58 8.33 -12.91
C ASP A 79 -32.58 7.18 -12.72
N GLY A 80 -31.31 7.48 -12.42
CA GLY A 80 -30.26 6.47 -12.22
C GLY A 80 -29.55 6.02 -13.50
N THR A 81 -29.86 6.59 -14.66
CA THR A 81 -29.19 6.25 -15.93
C THR A 81 -27.77 6.81 -15.95
N VAL A 82 -26.77 5.97 -16.25
CA VAL A 82 -25.37 6.38 -16.29
C VAL A 82 -24.96 6.80 -17.71
N PHE A 83 -24.54 8.04 -17.86
CA PHE A 83 -23.96 8.62 -19.07
C PHE A 83 -22.45 8.78 -18.92
N ASN A 84 -21.69 8.57 -19.98
CA ASN A 84 -20.28 8.98 -20.02
C ASN A 84 -20.22 10.37 -20.66
N ILE A 85 -19.93 11.39 -19.85
CA ILE A 85 -19.71 12.74 -20.34
C ILE A 85 -18.19 12.95 -20.44
N GLY A 86 -17.73 13.35 -21.62
CA GLY A 86 -16.37 13.82 -21.80
C GLY A 86 -16.32 15.31 -21.50
N GLU A 87 -15.66 15.69 -20.42
CA GLU A 87 -15.25 17.07 -20.21
C GLU A 87 -13.96 17.30 -20.99
N THR A 88 -13.97 18.31 -21.86
CA THR A 88 -12.75 18.75 -22.53
C THR A 88 -12.10 19.77 -21.62
N VAL A 89 -10.93 19.44 -21.08
CA VAL A 89 -10.04 20.44 -20.47
C VAL A 89 -9.20 20.98 -21.61
N ASP A 90 -9.65 22.07 -22.23
CA ASP A 90 -8.89 22.69 -23.32
C ASP A 90 -7.51 23.11 -22.79
N VAL A 91 -6.47 22.35 -23.16
CA VAL A 91 -5.09 22.74 -22.94
C VAL A 91 -4.76 23.74 -24.02
N VAL A 92 -4.84 25.02 -23.70
CA VAL A 92 -4.39 26.05 -24.64
C VAL A 92 -2.90 25.81 -24.89
N SER A 93 -2.60 25.24 -26.07
CA SER A 93 -1.27 25.01 -26.61
C SER A 93 -0.56 26.36 -26.80
N GLY A 94 -0.03 26.90 -25.71
CA GLY A 94 0.91 28.00 -25.71
C GLY A 94 2.22 27.45 -25.19
N GLN A 95 3.23 27.37 -26.07
CA GLN A 95 4.62 26.96 -25.81
C GLN A 95 4.99 26.99 -24.33
N LEU A 96 5.34 25.81 -23.80
CA LEU A 96 5.89 25.61 -22.46
C LEU A 96 7.35 26.07 -22.39
N GLU A 97 7.64 27.30 -22.82
CA GLU A 97 8.92 27.97 -22.61
C GLU A 97 8.69 29.14 -21.64
N GLY A 98 9.02 28.95 -20.36
CA GLY A 98 8.97 29.98 -19.31
C GLY A 98 7.95 29.69 -18.20
N ASP A 99 8.30 30.10 -16.97
CA ASP A 99 7.62 29.87 -15.68
C ASP A 99 6.10 29.66 -15.73
N VAL A 100 5.65 28.53 -15.18
CA VAL A 100 4.27 28.03 -15.19
C VAL A 100 3.44 28.65 -14.06
N GLU A 101 3.29 29.98 -14.05
CA GLU A 101 2.33 30.64 -13.16
C GLU A 101 1.16 31.24 -13.95
N GLY A 102 -0.05 30.69 -13.74
CA GLY A 102 -1.28 31.49 -13.86
C GLY A 102 -2.07 31.42 -15.17
N ARG A 103 -2.44 30.23 -15.66
CA ARG A 103 -3.50 30.10 -16.70
C ARG A 103 -4.84 29.67 -16.10
N THR A 104 -5.93 30.29 -16.57
CA THR A 104 -7.34 30.03 -16.19
C THR A 104 -8.05 29.36 -17.37
N PHE A 105 -8.90 28.37 -17.11
CA PHE A 105 -9.47 27.46 -18.11
C PHE A 105 -10.98 27.67 -18.31
N VAL A 106 -11.46 27.42 -19.53
CA VAL A 106 -12.87 27.49 -19.93
C VAL A 106 -13.36 26.06 -20.20
N GLU A 107 -14.37 25.60 -19.48
CA GLU A 107 -15.02 24.32 -19.74
C GLU A 107 -15.82 24.38 -21.05
N SER A 108 -15.67 23.37 -21.90
CA SER A 108 -16.59 23.15 -23.03
C SER A 108 -17.20 21.75 -22.96
N PHE A 109 -18.52 21.70 -22.73
CA PHE A 109 -19.30 20.47 -22.71
C PHE A 109 -19.73 20.09 -24.14
N ARG A 110 -19.42 18.86 -24.58
CA ARG A 110 -19.95 18.30 -25.83
C ARG A 110 -20.61 16.95 -25.57
N PHE A 111 -21.93 16.91 -25.73
CA PHE A 111 -22.71 15.67 -25.64
C PHE A 111 -22.59 14.88 -26.94
N ASN A 112 -21.97 13.69 -26.88
CA ASN A 112 -21.94 12.74 -27.99
C ASN A 112 -23.14 11.77 -27.87
N GLY A 113 -24.35 12.22 -28.22
CA GLY A 113 -25.57 11.39 -28.19
C GLY A 113 -26.75 12.02 -28.94
N LYS A 114 -27.68 11.19 -29.45
CA LYS A 114 -28.84 11.63 -30.28
C LYS A 114 -30.01 12.23 -29.48
N SER A 115 -29.96 12.19 -28.16
CA SER A 115 -31.00 12.74 -27.27
C SER A 115 -30.32 13.65 -26.26
N GLN A 116 -30.54 14.95 -26.39
CA GLN A 116 -30.19 15.90 -25.33
C GLN A 116 -30.98 15.52 -24.06
N PRO A 117 -30.36 15.58 -22.87
CA PRO A 117 -31.10 15.44 -21.62
C PRO A 117 -32.20 16.52 -21.56
N THR A 118 -33.39 16.14 -21.09
CA THR A 118 -34.58 17.01 -21.01
C THR A 118 -34.43 18.16 -20.03
N GLU A 119 -33.48 18.06 -19.11
CA GLU A 119 -33.04 19.15 -18.24
C GLU A 119 -31.53 19.29 -18.40
N GLU A 120 -31.05 20.52 -18.65
CA GLU A 120 -29.62 20.80 -18.59
C GLU A 120 -29.15 20.53 -17.15
N PRO A 121 -28.21 19.60 -16.93
CA PRO A 121 -27.71 19.38 -15.58
C PRO A 121 -26.98 20.65 -15.14
N ASN A 122 -27.29 21.12 -13.94
CA ASN A 122 -26.62 22.27 -13.31
C ASN A 122 -25.18 21.86 -12.94
N PHE A 123 -24.27 21.91 -13.91
CA PHE A 123 -22.84 21.77 -13.65
C PHE A 123 -22.29 23.13 -13.23
N SER A 124 -21.81 23.23 -11.99
CA SER A 124 -20.97 24.37 -11.60
C SER A 124 -19.64 24.22 -12.33
N ALA A 125 -19.29 25.22 -13.15
CA ALA A 125 -18.07 25.15 -13.91
C ALA A 125 -16.85 25.04 -12.99
N SER A 126 -16.12 23.93 -13.10
CA SER A 126 -14.88 23.66 -12.38
C SER A 126 -13.70 24.08 -13.26
N SER A 127 -12.97 25.12 -12.86
CA SER A 127 -11.79 25.57 -13.59
C SER A 127 -10.57 24.70 -13.24
N ALA A 128 -10.48 23.51 -13.83
CA ALA A 128 -9.29 22.67 -13.68
C ALA A 128 -8.05 23.39 -14.23
N LYS A 129 -6.94 23.40 -13.49
CA LYS A 129 -5.71 24.12 -13.87
C LYS A 129 -4.48 23.22 -13.89
N VAL A 130 -3.71 23.25 -14.98
CA VAL A 130 -2.38 22.62 -15.01
C VAL A 130 -1.40 23.52 -14.24
N VAL A 131 -0.73 22.96 -13.24
CA VAL A 131 0.15 23.73 -12.33
C VAL A 131 1.62 23.44 -12.59
N ASP A 132 2.01 22.17 -12.61
CA ASP A 132 3.40 21.75 -12.73
C ASP A 132 3.51 20.34 -13.35
N TYR A 133 4.74 19.84 -13.40
CA TYR A 133 5.03 18.44 -13.70
C TYR A 133 5.72 17.80 -12.51
N ILE A 134 5.37 16.55 -12.23
CA ILE A 134 6.00 15.78 -11.17
C ILE A 134 6.58 14.47 -11.69
N ASN A 135 7.61 14.02 -11.01
CA ASN A 135 8.18 12.70 -11.21
C ASN A 135 7.29 11.64 -10.54
N ILE A 136 6.91 10.63 -11.31
CA ILE A 136 6.15 9.47 -10.86
C ILE A 136 6.93 8.23 -11.29
N LEU A 137 7.00 7.24 -10.42
CA LEU A 137 7.57 5.94 -10.76
C LEU A 137 6.49 5.04 -11.33
N LYS A 138 6.71 4.50 -12.52
CA LYS A 138 5.96 3.35 -13.02
C LYS A 138 6.72 2.09 -12.60
N ILE A 139 6.09 1.28 -11.75
CA ILE A 139 6.63 -0.01 -11.36
C ILE A 139 5.87 -1.12 -12.10
N THR A 140 6.61 -2.11 -12.59
CA THR A 140 6.03 -3.32 -13.16
C THR A 140 6.57 -4.55 -12.43
N GLY A 141 5.74 -5.58 -12.33
CA GLY A 141 6.07 -6.80 -11.61
C GLY A 141 4.90 -7.76 -11.56
N ASP A 142 5.16 -8.99 -11.13
CA ASP A 142 4.12 -10.00 -10.99
C ASP A 142 3.30 -9.75 -9.72
N GLN A 143 1.99 -10.03 -9.75
CA GLN A 143 1.11 -9.96 -8.57
C GLN A 143 0.96 -8.56 -7.92
N LEU A 144 1.21 -7.48 -8.68
CA LEU A 144 0.91 -6.11 -8.20
C LEU A 144 -0.59 -5.85 -8.02
N SER A 145 -1.48 -6.72 -8.49
CA SER A 145 -2.91 -6.64 -8.18
C SER A 145 -3.22 -6.67 -6.68
N GLY A 146 -2.33 -7.22 -5.86
CA GLY A 146 -2.44 -7.25 -4.39
C GLY A 146 -1.62 -6.17 -3.68
N LEU A 147 -1.17 -5.12 -4.37
CA LEU A 147 -0.29 -4.12 -3.77
C LEU A 147 -0.99 -3.36 -2.63
N VAL A 148 -0.33 -3.29 -1.47
CA VAL A 148 -0.86 -2.63 -0.27
C VAL A 148 -0.01 -1.45 0.14
N ASP A 149 1.30 -1.52 -0.07
CA ASP A 149 2.24 -0.45 0.25
C ASP A 149 3.33 -0.43 -0.82
N VAL A 150 3.78 0.76 -1.19
CA VAL A 150 4.99 0.93 -2.00
C VAL A 150 5.90 1.87 -1.25
N ARG A 151 7.14 1.43 -1.06
CA ARG A 151 8.15 2.24 -0.39
C ARG A 151 9.21 2.67 -1.37
N VAL A 152 9.50 3.97 -1.38
CA VAL A 152 10.59 4.56 -2.14
C VAL A 152 11.58 5.15 -1.14
N ASN A 153 12.83 4.68 -1.18
CA ASN A 153 13.87 5.04 -0.21
C ASN A 153 13.41 4.83 1.24
N GLY A 154 12.68 3.72 1.49
CA GLY A 154 12.14 3.36 2.80
C GLY A 154 10.89 4.14 3.25
N LYS A 155 10.41 5.13 2.48
CA LYS A 155 9.20 5.90 2.79
C LYS A 155 8.00 5.37 2.01
N SER A 156 6.87 5.16 2.71
CA SER A 156 5.60 4.78 2.06
C SER A 156 5.11 5.92 1.17
N MET A 157 4.75 5.59 -0.07
CA MET A 157 4.33 6.54 -1.09
C MET A 157 2.92 6.20 -1.59
N PRO A 158 2.11 7.22 -1.91
CA PRO A 158 0.86 7.03 -2.62
C PRO A 158 1.08 6.32 -3.97
N PHE A 159 0.16 5.43 -4.33
CA PHE A 159 0.22 4.72 -5.59
C PHE A 159 -1.18 4.51 -6.18
N THR A 160 -1.24 4.16 -7.46
CA THR A 160 -2.45 3.78 -8.18
C THR A 160 -2.14 2.63 -9.11
N LEU A 161 -2.96 1.58 -9.06
CA LEU A 161 -2.84 0.45 -9.97
C LEU A 161 -3.31 0.86 -11.37
N THR A 162 -2.47 0.62 -12.37
CA THR A 162 -2.81 0.82 -13.79
C THR A 162 -3.18 -0.50 -14.48
N GLY A 163 -2.86 -1.63 -13.86
CA GLY A 163 -3.26 -2.97 -14.27
C GLY A 163 -2.77 -4.03 -13.27
N PRO A 164 -3.02 -5.33 -13.52
CA PRO A 164 -2.66 -6.42 -12.60
C PRO A 164 -1.16 -6.57 -12.30
N GLY A 165 -0.30 -6.02 -13.16
CA GLY A 165 1.16 -6.09 -13.04
C GLY A 165 1.84 -4.73 -13.21
N SER A 166 1.10 -3.63 -13.00
CA SER A 166 1.64 -2.28 -13.18
C SER A 166 1.00 -1.29 -12.22
N ALA A 167 1.82 -0.47 -11.57
CA ALA A 167 1.37 0.60 -10.69
C ALA A 167 2.16 1.89 -10.96
N LEU A 168 1.50 3.03 -10.76
CA LEU A 168 2.14 4.34 -10.70
C LEU A 168 2.30 4.71 -9.24
N VAL A 169 3.45 5.28 -8.87
CA VAL A 169 3.84 5.55 -7.49
C VAL A 169 4.43 6.94 -7.42
N GLN A 170 3.99 7.75 -6.46
CA GLN A 170 4.54 9.09 -6.30
C GLN A 170 6.02 9.03 -5.94
N PHE A 171 6.85 9.84 -6.61
CA PHE A 171 8.24 10.01 -6.22
C PHE A 171 8.35 10.98 -5.04
N PRO A 172 9.18 10.72 -4.02
CA PRO A 172 9.31 11.65 -2.89
C PRO A 172 9.85 13.01 -3.34
N GLU A 173 9.13 14.09 -3.05
CA GLU A 173 9.48 15.47 -3.50
C GLU A 173 10.90 15.90 -3.13
N ASN A 174 11.44 15.38 -2.02
CA ASN A 174 12.75 15.73 -1.48
C ASN A 174 13.86 14.72 -1.81
N ALA A 175 13.58 13.69 -2.62
CA ALA A 175 14.60 12.69 -2.98
C ALA A 175 15.37 13.14 -4.23
N ALA A 176 16.69 13.16 -4.16
CA ALA A 176 17.52 13.47 -5.34
C ALA A 176 17.66 12.28 -6.30
N SER A 177 17.53 11.05 -5.79
CA SER A 177 17.67 9.83 -6.58
C SER A 177 16.87 8.67 -5.97
N ILE A 178 16.67 7.61 -6.76
CA ILE A 178 16.04 6.36 -6.31
C ILE A 178 17.15 5.44 -5.78
N GLU A 179 17.16 5.18 -4.49
CA GLU A 179 18.08 4.24 -3.83
C GLU A 179 17.44 2.85 -3.67
N SER A 180 16.15 2.80 -3.37
CA SER A 180 15.40 1.56 -3.23
C SER A 180 13.92 1.75 -3.55
N VAL A 181 13.31 0.72 -4.14
CA VAL A 181 11.87 0.63 -4.33
C VAL A 181 11.43 -0.74 -3.84
N GLU A 182 10.50 -0.77 -2.90
CA GLU A 182 9.92 -1.99 -2.35
C GLU A 182 8.41 -1.97 -2.62
N ALA A 183 7.94 -2.91 -3.43
CA ALA A 183 6.52 -3.12 -3.64
C ALA A 183 6.05 -4.23 -2.70
N ILE A 184 5.11 -3.91 -1.82
CA ILE A 184 4.60 -4.85 -0.83
C ILE A 184 3.20 -5.25 -1.26
N ALA A 185 3.06 -6.47 -1.79
CA ALA A 185 1.75 -7.03 -2.07
C ALA A 185 1.32 -8.00 -0.97
N THR A 186 0.03 -8.02 -0.71
CA THR A 186 -0.62 -9.17 -0.11
C THR A 186 -0.65 -10.28 -1.14
N THR A 187 0.38 -11.13 -1.15
CA THR A 187 0.24 -12.38 -1.88
C THR A 187 -0.84 -13.21 -1.19
N SER A 188 -1.90 -13.48 -1.96
CA SER A 188 -3.13 -14.15 -1.56
C SER A 188 -3.96 -13.35 -0.55
N VAL A 189 -5.23 -13.14 -0.92
CA VAL A 189 -6.30 -12.98 0.07
C VAL A 189 -6.23 -14.22 0.97
N LEU A 190 -5.58 -14.09 2.13
CA LEU A 190 -5.86 -14.96 3.26
C LEU A 190 -7.28 -14.62 3.71
N ASN A 191 -8.24 -15.29 3.05
CA ASN A 191 -9.67 -15.18 3.26
C ASN A 191 -10.01 -15.28 4.75
N ARG A 192 -10.59 -14.21 5.33
CA ARG A 192 -11.32 -14.09 6.61
C ARG A 192 -10.85 -14.91 7.85
N THR A 193 -9.65 -15.48 7.84
CA THR A 193 -9.21 -16.46 8.84
C THR A 193 -7.69 -16.48 9.05
N SER A 194 -6.99 -15.35 8.94
CA SER A 194 -5.61 -15.26 9.49
C SER A 194 -5.60 -15.10 11.00
N PHE A 195 -6.22 -16.08 11.66
CA PHE A 195 -5.79 -16.59 12.95
C PHE A 195 -4.39 -17.19 12.77
N PHE A 196 -3.71 -17.60 13.83
CA PHE A 196 -2.78 -18.74 13.73
C PHE A 196 -3.61 -19.98 13.33
N SER A 197 -4.04 -20.05 12.07
CA SER A 197 -4.78 -21.17 11.52
C SER A 197 -3.75 -22.15 10.99
N TYR A 198 -3.53 -23.22 11.75
CA TYR A 198 -2.94 -24.41 11.17
C TYR A 198 -3.97 -24.98 10.18
N LEU A 199 -3.96 -24.46 8.95
CA LEU A 199 -4.67 -25.10 7.84
C LEU A 199 -4.00 -26.44 7.59
N LEU A 200 -4.50 -27.47 8.26
CA LEU A 200 -4.21 -28.85 7.93
C LEU A 200 -4.82 -29.10 6.55
N GLY A 201 -4.04 -28.83 5.50
CA GLY A 201 -4.41 -29.22 4.15
C GLY A 201 -4.71 -30.71 4.10
N GLN A 202 -5.52 -31.16 3.14
CA GLN A 202 -5.86 -32.58 2.97
C GLN A 202 -4.61 -33.49 2.87
N ASN A 203 -3.47 -32.90 2.51
CA ASN A 203 -2.14 -33.51 2.56
C ASN A 203 -1.21 -32.62 3.40
N PRO A 204 -1.13 -32.79 4.73
CA PRO A 204 -0.24 -32.01 5.55
C PRO A 204 1.20 -32.25 5.10
N LYS A 205 1.86 -31.21 4.62
CA LYS A 205 3.30 -31.26 4.29
C LYS A 205 4.10 -30.73 5.46
N GLN A 206 5.28 -31.29 5.65
CA GLN A 206 6.25 -30.74 6.58
C GLN A 206 6.61 -29.33 6.12
N VAL A 207 6.47 -28.35 7.01
CA VAL A 207 6.96 -26.99 6.78
C VAL A 207 8.48 -27.01 6.95
N SER A 208 9.21 -26.41 6.02
CA SER A 208 10.68 -26.32 6.03
C SER A 208 11.18 -24.93 5.63
N GLY A 209 12.47 -24.69 5.85
CA GLY A 209 13.17 -23.50 5.38
C GLY A 209 12.71 -22.18 6.03
N PRO A 210 12.83 -21.05 5.33
CA PRO A 210 12.59 -19.72 5.89
C PRO A 210 11.19 -19.56 6.52
N PHE A 211 10.16 -20.17 5.91
CA PHE A 211 8.79 -20.09 6.44
C PHE A 211 8.65 -20.81 7.79
N LYS A 212 9.36 -21.94 7.99
CA LYS A 212 9.42 -22.61 9.30
C LYS A 212 10.12 -21.74 10.33
N ALA A 213 11.24 -21.10 9.98
CA ALA A 213 11.94 -20.16 10.86
C ALA A 213 11.02 -19.05 11.34
N LEU A 214 10.31 -18.41 10.40
CA LEU A 214 9.33 -17.36 10.69
C LEU A 214 8.21 -17.86 11.61
N SER A 215 7.61 -19.00 11.29
CA SER A 215 6.50 -19.58 12.07
C SER A 215 6.91 -19.89 13.51
N GLN A 216 8.11 -20.46 13.69
CA GLN A 216 8.66 -20.75 15.02
C GLN A 216 8.98 -19.48 15.80
N PHE A 217 9.57 -18.48 15.14
CA PHE A 217 9.86 -17.19 15.76
C PHE A 217 8.60 -16.47 16.21
N LEU A 218 7.59 -16.41 15.36
CA LEU A 218 6.29 -15.83 15.70
C LEU A 218 5.65 -16.55 16.89
N LYS A 219 5.66 -17.89 16.89
CA LYS A 219 5.18 -18.68 18.03
C LYS A 219 5.88 -18.26 19.33
N VAL A 220 7.21 -18.16 19.31
CA VAL A 220 7.99 -17.77 20.49
C VAL A 220 7.76 -16.31 20.88
N LEU A 221 7.65 -15.41 19.91
CA LEU A 221 7.36 -13.99 20.14
C LEU A 221 6.02 -13.78 20.85
N MET A 222 4.99 -14.54 20.45
CA MET A 222 3.67 -14.49 21.08
C MET A 222 3.61 -15.25 22.40
N THR A 223 4.52 -16.19 22.67
CA THR A 223 4.51 -16.98 23.91
C THR A 223 4.84 -16.11 25.13
N THR A 224 4.02 -16.19 26.19
CA THR A 224 4.34 -15.61 27.50
C THR A 224 5.49 -16.36 28.17
N PRO A 225 6.57 -15.69 28.59
CA PRO A 225 7.64 -16.31 29.38
C PRO A 225 7.08 -17.07 30.59
N GLY A 226 7.59 -18.28 30.80
CA GLY A 226 7.16 -19.19 31.86
C GLY A 226 5.98 -20.10 31.51
N SER A 227 5.27 -19.86 30.40
CA SER A 227 4.16 -20.72 29.98
C SER A 227 4.61 -22.00 29.27
N ASP A 228 5.79 -21.98 28.63
CA ASP A 228 6.39 -23.18 28.07
C ASP A 228 7.00 -24.04 29.21
N VAL A 229 6.42 -25.22 29.41
CA VAL A 229 6.83 -26.17 30.46
C VAL A 229 8.24 -26.72 30.24
N PHE A 230 8.73 -26.75 29.00
CA PHE A 230 10.04 -27.26 28.64
C PHE A 230 11.10 -26.16 28.65
N ASN A 231 10.72 -24.94 28.29
CA ASN A 231 11.63 -23.79 28.28
C ASN A 231 10.96 -22.53 28.82
N LYS A 232 10.92 -22.42 30.15
CA LYS A 232 10.30 -21.30 30.86
C LYS A 232 10.94 -19.94 30.55
N ASP A 233 12.19 -19.91 30.10
CA ASP A 233 12.91 -18.66 29.82
C ASP A 233 12.61 -18.10 28.41
N LEU A 234 11.96 -18.91 27.57
CA LEU A 234 11.61 -18.59 26.19
C LEU A 234 10.23 -17.92 26.12
N GLY A 235 10.17 -16.82 25.36
CA GLY A 235 8.95 -16.06 25.15
C GLY A 235 9.23 -14.57 24.90
N GLY A 236 8.45 -13.94 24.03
CA GLY A 236 8.47 -12.49 23.83
C GLY A 236 7.41 -11.73 24.60
N ASN A 237 6.41 -12.43 25.12
CA ASN A 237 5.27 -11.85 25.81
C ASN A 237 4.53 -10.79 24.98
N LEU A 238 4.64 -10.84 23.65
CA LEU A 238 4.01 -9.83 22.81
C LEU A 238 2.47 -9.92 22.91
N GLN A 239 1.93 -11.06 23.32
CA GLN A 239 0.50 -11.24 23.55
C GLN A 239 -0.08 -10.39 24.68
N ASN A 240 0.69 -10.11 25.74
CA ASN A 240 0.21 -9.31 26.87
C ASN A 240 -0.03 -7.83 26.50
N TRP A 241 0.33 -7.43 25.29
CA TRP A 241 0.02 -6.11 24.75
C TRP A 241 -1.46 -5.98 24.42
N VAL A 242 -2.05 -7.04 23.86
CA VAL A 242 -3.47 -7.08 23.54
C VAL A 242 -4.24 -7.17 24.86
N GLY A 243 -5.11 -6.20 25.12
CA GLY A 243 -5.85 -6.10 26.38
C GLY A 243 -5.07 -5.53 27.58
N GLY A 244 -3.78 -5.18 27.39
CA GLY A 244 -2.98 -4.52 28.43
C GLY A 244 -3.39 -3.06 28.65
N LYS A 245 -3.38 -2.59 29.90
CA LYS A 245 -3.56 -1.17 30.24
C LYS A 245 -2.29 -0.38 29.88
N ASN A 246 -2.09 -0.13 28.59
CA ASN A 246 -1.03 0.74 28.11
C ASN A 246 -1.50 2.20 28.25
N SER A 247 -0.73 3.04 28.96
CA SER A 247 -1.03 4.47 29.05
C SER A 247 -0.80 5.11 27.68
N LEU A 248 -1.81 5.84 27.22
CA LEU A 248 -1.77 6.66 26.01
C LEU A 248 -0.84 7.87 26.14
N ASP A 249 -0.46 8.22 27.36
CA ASP A 249 0.35 9.41 27.65
C ASP A 249 1.81 9.22 27.20
N ASN A 250 2.23 7.99 26.87
CA ASN A 250 3.59 7.72 26.42
C ASN A 250 3.68 6.61 25.34
N PRO A 251 3.28 6.90 24.10
CA PRO A 251 3.36 5.95 22.98
C PRO A 251 4.81 5.55 22.65
N GLN A 252 5.79 6.42 22.90
CA GLN A 252 7.20 6.11 22.64
C GLN A 252 7.74 5.00 23.56
N ALA A 253 7.29 4.98 24.82
CA ALA A 253 7.60 3.87 25.71
C ALA A 253 7.02 2.55 25.18
N LEU A 254 5.89 2.59 24.50
CA LEU A 254 5.26 1.39 23.92
C LEU A 254 6.05 0.86 22.73
N VAL A 255 6.42 1.74 21.80
CA VAL A 255 7.34 1.43 20.69
C VAL A 255 8.61 0.80 21.25
N THR A 256 9.24 1.44 22.23
CA THR A 256 10.51 1.00 22.80
C THR A 256 10.41 -0.39 23.43
N LYS A 257 9.37 -0.64 24.25
CA LYS A 257 9.14 -1.96 24.86
C LYS A 257 8.87 -3.03 23.81
N THR A 258 8.12 -2.72 22.75
CA THR A 258 7.83 -3.63 21.64
C THR A 258 9.10 -4.01 20.90
N VAL A 259 9.90 -3.02 20.51
CA VAL A 259 11.19 -3.23 19.85
C VAL A 259 12.11 -4.08 20.73
N LEU A 260 12.22 -3.74 22.01
CA LEU A 260 13.07 -4.46 22.96
C LEU A 260 12.62 -5.91 23.15
N SER A 261 11.31 -6.16 23.24
CA SER A 261 10.75 -7.52 23.30
C SER A 261 11.16 -8.32 22.06
N ILE A 262 10.91 -7.80 20.86
CA ILE A 262 11.23 -8.48 19.60
C ILE A 262 12.72 -8.78 19.48
N VAL A 263 13.59 -7.81 19.77
CA VAL A 263 15.04 -7.98 19.68
C VAL A 263 15.55 -8.99 20.71
N ASN A 264 15.09 -8.90 21.95
CA ASN A 264 15.48 -9.86 23.00
C ASN A 264 15.00 -11.28 22.68
N THR A 265 13.78 -11.42 22.15
CA THR A 265 13.27 -12.71 21.69
C THR A 265 14.09 -13.26 20.55
N GLY A 266 14.43 -12.43 19.56
CA GLY A 266 15.30 -12.82 18.44
C GLY A 266 16.65 -13.34 18.91
N ALA A 267 17.29 -12.64 19.85
CA ALA A 267 18.57 -13.04 20.41
C ALA A 267 18.48 -14.37 21.18
N LYS A 268 17.50 -14.51 22.10
CA LYS A 268 17.29 -15.74 22.87
C LYS A 268 16.97 -16.93 21.97
N PHE A 269 16.09 -16.73 20.99
CA PHE A 269 15.68 -17.77 20.06
C PHE A 269 16.84 -18.22 19.16
N SER A 270 17.61 -17.28 18.62
CA SER A 270 18.83 -17.58 17.85
C SER A 270 19.84 -18.38 18.68
N ALA A 271 20.09 -17.97 19.93
CA ALA A 271 20.98 -18.70 20.84
C ALA A 271 20.51 -20.14 21.10
N GLN A 272 19.21 -20.36 21.26
CA GLN A 272 18.64 -21.69 21.43
C GLN A 272 18.77 -22.55 20.16
N GLN A 273 18.57 -21.97 18.97
CA GLN A 273 18.70 -22.69 17.71
C GLN A 273 20.14 -23.16 17.45
N LEU A 274 21.15 -22.42 17.93
CA LEU A 274 22.56 -22.84 17.85
C LEU A 274 22.83 -24.17 18.59
N LEU A 275 22.10 -24.45 19.65
CA LEU A 275 22.26 -25.68 20.44
C LEU A 275 21.45 -26.86 19.89
N SER A 276 20.48 -26.60 19.00
CA SER A 276 19.42 -27.56 18.64
C SER A 276 19.63 -28.25 17.28
N GLY A 277 20.77 -28.04 16.62
CA GLY A 277 21.06 -28.64 15.31
C GLY A 277 20.10 -28.22 14.20
N VAL A 278 19.50 -27.03 14.31
CA VAL A 278 18.54 -26.50 13.32
C VAL A 278 19.26 -26.26 11.98
N PRO A 279 18.68 -26.67 10.84
CA PRO A 279 19.19 -26.36 9.50
C PRO A 279 19.47 -24.86 9.31
N SER A 280 20.44 -24.52 8.46
CA SER A 280 20.92 -23.14 8.30
C SER A 280 19.88 -22.19 7.66
N ASP A 281 19.06 -22.71 6.76
CA ASP A 281 17.91 -22.05 6.13
C ASP A 281 16.73 -21.85 7.09
N GLU A 282 16.70 -22.57 8.22
CA GLU A 282 15.71 -22.44 9.29
C GLU A 282 16.21 -21.67 10.52
N ARG A 283 17.53 -21.47 10.62
CA ARG A 283 18.18 -20.84 11.77
C ARG A 283 18.21 -19.32 11.62
N ILE A 284 17.67 -18.61 12.59
CA ILE A 284 17.64 -17.14 12.59
C ILE A 284 19.00 -16.59 12.98
N SER A 285 19.58 -15.77 12.12
CA SER A 285 20.81 -15.03 12.39
C SER A 285 20.54 -13.62 12.90
N ARG A 286 19.47 -12.98 12.40
CA ARG A 286 19.13 -11.60 12.76
C ARG A 286 17.63 -11.34 12.67
N VAL A 287 17.11 -10.59 13.63
CA VAL A 287 15.78 -9.98 13.57
C VAL A 287 15.95 -8.47 13.63
N GLN A 288 15.39 -7.76 12.68
CA GLN A 288 15.43 -6.31 12.60
C GLN A 288 14.00 -5.77 12.59
N VAL A 289 13.73 -4.79 13.45
CA VAL A 289 12.47 -4.05 13.42
C VAL A 289 12.62 -2.92 12.41
N LEU A 290 11.80 -2.94 11.37
CA LEU A 290 11.79 -1.92 10.32
C LEU A 290 10.87 -0.75 10.69
N GLY A 291 9.80 -1.02 11.43
CA GLY A 291 8.89 0.01 11.89
C GLY A 291 7.87 -0.55 12.87
N VAL A 292 7.42 0.31 13.77
CA VAL A 292 6.30 0.05 14.67
C VAL A 292 5.37 1.24 14.54
N ASN A 293 4.10 0.98 14.27
CA ASN A 293 3.07 2.01 14.18
C ASN A 293 1.89 1.62 15.08
N PHE A 294 1.36 2.60 15.79
CA PHE A 294 0.21 2.46 16.67
C PHE A 294 -0.92 3.34 16.14
N ASP A 295 -2.16 2.88 16.28
CA ASP A 295 -3.29 3.76 16.05
C ASP A 295 -3.37 4.75 17.23
N VAL A 296 -3.31 6.04 16.91
CA VAL A 296 -3.35 7.12 17.90
C VAL A 296 -4.68 7.13 18.65
N ASN A 297 -5.76 6.68 18.00
CA ASN A 297 -7.10 6.63 18.56
C ASN A 297 -7.36 5.32 19.32
N ASP A 298 -6.59 4.27 19.02
CA ASP A 298 -6.73 2.95 19.64
C ASP A 298 -5.35 2.30 19.88
N PRO A 299 -4.78 2.42 21.09
CA PRO A 299 -3.45 1.90 21.40
C PRO A 299 -3.42 0.36 21.47
N THR A 300 -4.58 -0.30 21.38
CA THR A 300 -4.66 -1.76 21.26
C THR A 300 -4.34 -2.22 19.85
N LYS A 301 -4.36 -1.31 18.87
CA LYS A 301 -3.97 -1.56 17.48
C LYS A 301 -2.52 -1.22 17.26
N MET A 302 -1.75 -2.22 16.85
CA MET A 302 -0.34 -2.07 16.56
C MET A 302 0.01 -2.81 15.28
N SER A 303 0.79 -2.17 14.42
CA SER A 303 1.45 -2.82 13.29
C SER A 303 2.96 -2.77 13.46
N VAL A 304 3.62 -3.90 13.21
CA VAL A 304 5.07 -4.04 13.30
C VAL A 304 5.57 -4.61 11.97
N SER A 305 6.49 -3.92 11.33
CA SER A 305 7.20 -4.43 10.15
C SER A 305 8.54 -5.00 10.58
N LEU A 306 8.79 -6.27 10.24
CA LEU A 306 9.97 -7.03 10.65
C LEU A 306 10.73 -7.57 9.44
N LYS A 307 12.05 -7.66 9.61
CA LYS A 307 12.96 -8.37 8.73
C LYS A 307 13.67 -9.45 9.51
N LEU A 308 13.49 -10.69 9.08
CA LEU A 308 14.17 -11.86 9.61
C LEU A 308 15.22 -12.31 8.59
N VAL A 309 16.44 -12.57 9.06
CA VAL A 309 17.52 -13.08 8.24
C VAL A 309 17.91 -14.45 8.77
N THR A 310 17.94 -15.46 7.90
CA THR A 310 18.40 -16.82 8.26
C THR A 310 19.92 -16.89 8.29
N ALA A 311 20.51 -18.02 8.69
CA ALA A 311 21.95 -18.19 8.66
C ALA A 311 22.48 -18.25 7.21
N ASP A 312 21.67 -18.80 6.29
CA ASP A 312 21.93 -18.83 4.85
C ASP A 312 21.69 -17.49 4.14
N GLN A 313 21.42 -16.43 4.90
CA GLN A 313 21.19 -15.06 4.41
C GLN A 313 19.87 -14.85 3.66
N ASP A 314 18.93 -15.80 3.73
CA ASP A 314 17.58 -15.57 3.24
C ASP A 314 16.91 -14.47 4.07
N LYS A 315 16.27 -13.54 3.37
CA LYS A 315 15.61 -12.39 3.99
C LYS A 315 14.11 -12.57 3.88
N ILE A 316 13.44 -12.56 5.03
CA ILE A 316 11.99 -12.60 5.12
C ILE A 316 11.52 -11.27 5.66
N LEU A 317 10.70 -10.58 4.89
CA LEU A 317 10.02 -9.37 5.30
C LEU A 317 8.59 -9.74 5.67
N PHE A 318 8.07 -9.27 6.80
CA PHE A 318 6.69 -9.56 7.20
C PHE A 318 6.13 -8.48 8.12
N GLY A 319 4.80 -8.40 8.23
CA GLY A 319 4.11 -7.39 9.01
C GLY A 319 3.18 -8.00 10.06
N LEU A 320 3.51 -7.90 11.34
CA LEU A 320 2.60 -8.30 12.40
C LEU A 320 1.54 -7.20 12.63
N GLY A 321 0.26 -7.55 12.70
CA GLY A 321 -0.83 -6.62 13.04
C GLY A 321 -1.61 -7.14 14.24
N LEU A 322 -1.46 -6.51 15.40
CA LEU A 322 -2.25 -6.82 16.59
C LEU A 322 -3.45 -5.88 16.61
N ASP A 323 -4.66 -6.45 16.63
CA ASP A 323 -5.91 -5.71 16.59
C ASP A 323 -7.00 -6.52 17.32
N SER A 324 -8.12 -5.89 17.65
CA SER A 324 -9.31 -6.55 18.20
C SER A 324 -10.02 -7.40 17.13
N MET A 325 -10.81 -8.39 17.53
CA MET A 325 -11.53 -9.24 16.58
C MET A 325 -12.55 -8.46 15.73
N ASP A 326 -13.22 -7.47 16.33
CA ASP A 326 -14.32 -6.74 15.70
C ASP A 326 -13.83 -5.85 14.55
N SER A 327 -12.72 -5.14 14.76
CA SER A 327 -12.04 -4.34 13.73
C SER A 327 -11.46 -5.18 12.58
N LEU A 328 -11.01 -6.39 12.88
CA LEU A 328 -10.53 -7.34 11.86
C LEU A 328 -11.68 -7.87 10.99
N ILE A 329 -12.86 -8.12 11.57
CA ILE A 329 -14.05 -8.55 10.83
C ILE A 329 -14.56 -7.42 9.93
N GLU A 330 -14.55 -6.18 10.42
CA GLU A 330 -15.02 -5.00 9.69
C GLU A 330 -14.13 -4.67 8.48
N SER A 331 -12.80 -4.65 8.68
CA SER A 331 -11.82 -4.44 7.59
C SER A 331 -11.84 -5.57 6.55
N ALA A 332 -12.03 -6.82 6.96
CA ALA A 332 -12.19 -7.94 6.05
C ALA A 332 -13.58 -8.00 5.38
N GLY A 333 -14.57 -7.25 5.89
CA GLY A 333 -15.88 -7.08 5.27
C GLY A 333 -15.86 -6.09 4.12
N SER A 334 -15.22 -4.94 4.29
CA SER A 334 -15.19 -3.89 3.26
C SER A 334 -14.36 -4.30 2.03
N ALA A 335 -13.30 -5.09 2.22
CA ALA A 335 -12.44 -5.58 1.13
C ALA A 335 -13.10 -6.63 0.20
N VAL A 336 -14.23 -7.22 0.61
CA VAL A 336 -14.95 -8.23 -0.20
C VAL A 336 -16.14 -7.62 -0.96
N THR A 337 -16.55 -6.40 -0.59
CA THR A 337 -17.67 -5.68 -1.22
C THR A 337 -17.25 -4.54 -2.15
N GLY A 338 -15.94 -4.35 -2.36
CA GLY A 338 -15.35 -3.36 -3.27
C GLY A 338 -14.91 -3.96 -4.59
#